data_AF-A0ABD0NYQ8-F1
#
_entry.id   AF-A0ABD0NYQ8-F1
#
_cell.length_a   1.000
_cell.length_b   1.000
_cell.length_c   1.000
_cell.angle_alpha   90.00
_cell.angle_beta   90.00
_cell.angle_gamma   90.00
#
_symmetry.space_group_name_H-M   'P 1'
#
loop_
_entity.id
_entity.type
_entity.pdbx_description
1 polymer ?
#
loop_
_entity_poly.entity_id
_entity_poly.type
_entity_poly.pdbx_seq_one_letter_code
_entity_poly.pdbx_strand_id
1 'polypeptide(L)'
;MVTAGLIHYILNLVHLTVHIRDVCVFLAPVFSALTAIATFLLTRELWNQGAGLLSACFIAVVPGYISRSVAGSFDNEAIAIFALQFTYFLW
;
A
#
# COMPACT_ATOMS: atom_id res chain seq x y z
N MET A 1 -2.90 -14.87 -4.20
CA MET A 1 -2.92 -13.86 -3.12
C MET A 1 -4.29 -13.84 -2.47
N VAL A 2 -4.38 -14.15 -1.17
CA VAL A 2 -5.64 -14.13 -0.40
C VAL A 2 -6.23 -12.72 -0.32
N THR A 3 -5.38 -11.69 -0.24
CA THR A 3 -5.75 -10.27 -0.21
C THR A 3 -6.62 -9.85 -1.40
N ALA A 4 -6.18 -10.15 -2.63
CA ALA A 4 -6.93 -9.82 -3.84
C ALA A 4 -8.30 -10.53 -3.90
N GLY A 5 -8.34 -11.82 -3.52
CA GLY A 5 -9.58 -12.59 -3.49
C GLY A 5 -10.58 -12.07 -2.45
N LEU A 6 -10.08 -11.68 -1.26
CA LEU A 6 -10.89 -11.09 -0.21
C LEU A 6 -11.46 -9.72 -0.63
N ILE A 7 -10.64 -8.86 -1.27
CA ILE A 7 -11.09 -7.58 -1.81
C ILE A 7 -12.18 -7.82 -2.86
N HIS A 8 -11.97 -8.71 -3.83
CA HIS A 8 -12.97 -9.02 -4.86
C HIS A 8 -14.28 -9.56 -4.27
N TYR A 9 -14.21 -10.44 -3.26
CA TYR A 9 -15.38 -10.95 -2.56
C TYR A 9 -16.17 -9.83 -1.87
N ILE A 10 -15.50 -8.93 -1.14
CA ILE A 10 -16.15 -7.78 -0.49
C ILE A 10 -16.80 -6.85 -1.52
N LEU A 11 -16.13 -6.54 -2.64
CA LEU A 11 -16.72 -5.70 -3.68
C LEU A 11 -17.99 -6.33 -4.27
N ASN A 12 -17.97 -7.64 -4.54
CA ASN A 12 -19.14 -8.34 -5.04
C ASN A 12 -20.29 -8.38 -4.02
N LEU A 13 -20.00 -8.49 -2.71
CA LEU A 13 -21.02 -8.41 -1.66
C LEU A 13 -21.75 -7.06 -1.63
N VAL A 14 -21.04 -5.97 -1.97
CA VAL A 14 -21.61 -4.61 -2.05
C VAL A 14 -22.27 -4.35 -3.42
N HIS A 15 -22.47 -5.39 -4.24
CA HIS A 15 -23.02 -5.31 -5.60
C HIS A 15 -22.17 -4.47 -6.57
N LEU A 16 -20.88 -4.25 -6.28
CA LEU A 16 -19.91 -3.68 -7.20
C LEU A 16 -19.23 -4.81 -7.99
N THR A 17 -19.83 -5.18 -9.13
CA THR A 17 -19.33 -6.27 -9.97
C THR A 17 -18.11 -5.81 -10.77
N VAL A 18 -16.93 -5.98 -10.17
CA VAL A 18 -15.63 -5.67 -10.79
C VAL A 18 -14.93 -6.96 -11.16
N HIS A 19 -14.33 -7.04 -12.36
CA HIS A 19 -13.57 -8.21 -12.76
C HIS A 19 -12.34 -8.41 -11.85
N ILE A 20 -12.01 -9.67 -11.54
CA ILE A 20 -10.85 -10.00 -10.71
C ILE A 20 -9.53 -9.42 -11.26
N ARG A 21 -9.41 -9.30 -12.59
CA ARG A 21 -8.25 -8.69 -13.24
C ARG A 21 -8.06 -7.23 -12.82
N ASP A 22 -9.14 -6.46 -12.77
CA ASP A 22 -9.06 -5.04 -12.45
C ASP A 22 -8.68 -4.86 -10.97
N VAL A 23 -9.18 -5.72 -10.09
CA VAL A 23 -8.75 -5.79 -8.69
C VAL A 23 -7.24 -6.06 -8.60
N CYS A 24 -6.72 -7.03 -9.35
CA CYS A 24 -5.28 -7.33 -9.35
C CYS A 24 -4.43 -6.17 -9.90
N VAL A 25 -4.89 -5.48 -10.95
CA VAL A 25 -4.16 -4.35 -11.56
C VAL A 25 -4.04 -3.16 -10.61
N PHE A 26 -5.12 -2.83 -9.90
CA PHE A 26 -5.16 -1.67 -8.99
C PHE A 26 -4.74 -1.97 -7.56
N LEU A 27 -4.44 -3.23 -7.23
CA LEU A 27 -4.01 -3.62 -5.89
C LEU A 27 -2.71 -2.94 -5.47
N ALA A 28 -1.69 -2.92 -6.34
CA ALA A 28 -0.39 -2.35 -6.00
C ALA A 28 -0.43 -0.84 -5.68
N PRO A 29 -1.11 0.02 -6.47
CA PRO A 29 -1.31 1.43 -6.12
C PRO A 29 -2.04 1.65 -4.79
N VAL A 30 -3.05 0.83 -4.47
CA VAL A 30 -3.79 0.95 -3.20
C VAL A 30 -2.87 0.65 -2.02
N PHE A 31 -2.07 -0.40 -2.08
CA PHE A 31 -1.09 -0.70 -1.03
C PHE A 31 0.03 0.34 -0.97
N SER A 32 0.43 0.95 -2.09
CA SER A 32 1.39 2.06 -2.10
C SER A 32 0.91 3.28 -1.30
N ALA A 33 -0.37 3.63 -1.44
CA ALA A 33 -0.98 4.69 -0.62
C ALA A 33 -0.99 4.33 0.88
N LEU A 34 -1.27 3.07 1.22
CA LEU A 34 -1.22 2.60 2.61
C LEU A 34 0.21 2.61 3.18
N THR A 35 1.22 2.31 2.36
CA THR A 35 2.63 2.40 2.75
C THR A 35 3.02 3.83 3.12
N ALA A 36 2.52 4.84 2.41
CA ALA A 36 2.77 6.24 2.76
C ALA A 36 2.21 6.59 4.16
N ILE A 37 1.03 6.07 4.50
CA ILE A 37 0.42 6.23 5.82
C ILE A 37 1.24 5.48 6.90
N ALA A 38 1.67 4.25 6.62
CA ALA A 38 2.51 3.49 7.55
C ALA A 38 3.83 4.20 7.83
N THR A 39 4.44 4.79 6.79
CA THR A 39 5.70 5.53 6.87
C THR A 39 5.55 6.83 7.67
N PHE A 40 4.41 7.52 7.51
CA PHE A 40 4.04 8.66 8.34
C PHE A 40 4.00 8.27 9.83
N LEU A 41 3.28 7.18 10.16
CA LEU A 41 3.10 6.73 11.54
C LEU A 41 4.43 6.34 12.18
N LEU A 42 5.24 5.54 11.47
CA LEU A 42 6.58 5.14 11.91
C LEU A 42 7.46 6.36 12.21
N THR A 43 7.57 7.28 11.25
CA THR A 43 8.46 8.45 11.40
C THR A 43 7.94 9.44 12.44
N ARG A 44 6.62 9.51 12.64
CA ARG A 44 6.02 10.32 13.71
C ARG A 44 6.45 9.82 15.09
N GLU A 45 6.58 8.50 15.27
CA GLU A 45 7.03 7.91 16.54
C GLU A 45 8.50 8.23 16.85
N LEU A 46 9.32 8.35 15.80
CA LEU A 46 10.75 8.62 15.95
C LEU A 46 11.09 10.09 16.27
N TRP A 47 10.26 11.05 15.84
CA TRP A 47 10.61 12.47 15.96
C TRP A 47 9.41 13.38 16.22
N ASN A 48 8.87 14.00 15.16
CA ASN A 48 7.76 14.96 15.22
C ASN A 48 6.83 14.74 14.03
N GLN A 49 5.59 15.23 14.14
CA GLN A 49 4.58 15.11 13.08
C GLN A 49 5.02 15.71 11.74
N GLY A 50 5.80 16.79 11.75
CA GLY A 50 6.36 17.40 10.53
C GLY A 50 7.34 16.47 9.79
N ALA A 51 8.19 15.74 10.52
CA ALA A 51 9.07 14.74 9.93
C ALA A 51 8.27 13.55 9.35
N GLY A 52 7.20 13.15 10.04
CA GLY A 52 6.24 12.17 9.54
C GLY A 52 5.64 12.58 8.18
N LEU A 53 5.11 13.80 8.08
CA LEU A 53 4.52 14.31 6.83
C LEU A 53 5.54 14.34 5.68
N LEU A 54 6.76 14.80 5.97
CA LEU A 54 7.82 14.84 4.97
C LEU A 54 8.20 13.43 4.47
N SER A 55 8.32 12.45 5.38
CA SER A 55 8.63 11.06 5.02
C SER A 55 7.57 10.42 4.13
N ALA A 56 6.29 10.71 4.41
CA ALA A 56 5.17 10.22 3.62
C ALA A 56 5.18 10.79 2.20
N CYS A 57 5.47 12.09 2.06
CA CYS A 57 5.63 12.72 0.75
C CYS A 57 6.81 12.12 -0.04
N PHE A 58 7.92 11.81 0.62
CA PHE A 58 9.07 11.20 -0.06
C PHE A 58 8.79 9.79 -0.56
N ILE A 59 8.20 8.92 0.25
CA ILE A 59 7.93 7.54 -0.18
C ILE A 59 6.83 7.47 -1.25
N ALA A 60 5.92 8.44 -1.30
CA ALA A 60 4.87 8.50 -2.32
C ALA A 60 5.43 8.73 -3.74
N VAL A 61 6.57 9.42 -3.87
CA VAL A 61 7.15 9.78 -5.18
C VAL A 61 8.47 9.07 -5.49
N VAL A 62 9.00 8.26 -4.56
CA VAL A 62 10.32 7.66 -4.73
C VAL A 62 10.30 6.64 -5.90
N PRO A 63 11.13 6.84 -6.95
CA PRO A 63 11.07 6.01 -8.16
C PRO A 63 11.42 4.54 -7.89
N GLY A 64 12.24 4.29 -6.86
CA GLY A 64 12.59 2.94 -6.43
C GLY A 64 11.40 2.13 -5.88
N TYR A 65 10.42 2.80 -5.26
CA TYR A 65 9.19 2.13 -4.81
C TYR A 65 8.15 2.06 -5.93
N ILE A 66 8.05 3.11 -6.76
CA ILE A 66 7.13 3.16 -7.90
C ILE A 66 7.40 2.03 -8.90
N SER A 67 8.67 1.70 -9.17
CA SER A 67 9.03 0.63 -10.11
C SER A 67 8.48 -0.76 -9.71
N ARG A 68 8.22 -0.97 -8.41
CA ARG A 68 7.69 -2.21 -7.84
C ARG A 68 6.19 -2.15 -7.51
N SER A 69 5.59 -0.97 -7.57
CA SER A 69 4.19 -0.71 -7.18
C SER A 69 3.35 -0.05 -8.29
N VAL A 70 3.82 -0.09 -9.54
CA VAL A 70 3.09 0.44 -10.69
C VAL A 70 1.77 -0.33 -10.92
N ALA A 71 0.74 0.35 -11.39
CA ALA A 71 -0.53 -0.28 -11.75
C ALA A 71 -0.29 -1.39 -12.79
N GLY A 72 -0.81 -2.58 -12.52
CA GLY A 72 -0.57 -3.79 -13.33
C GLY A 72 0.62 -4.64 -12.87
N SER A 73 1.50 -4.11 -12.01
CA SER A 73 2.55 -4.90 -11.35
C SER A 73 1.97 -5.67 -10.17
N PHE A 74 1.45 -6.85 -10.46
CA PHE A 74 0.87 -7.75 -9.46
C PHE A 74 1.93 -8.73 -8.92
N ASP A 75 2.86 -8.19 -8.14
CA ASP A 75 3.91 -8.97 -7.47
C ASP A 75 3.82 -8.83 -5.93
N ASN A 76 4.45 -9.76 -5.21
CA ASN A 76 4.43 -9.84 -3.74
C ASN A 76 5.05 -8.61 -3.07
N GLU A 77 5.97 -7.93 -3.76
CA GLU A 77 6.65 -6.73 -3.25
C GLU A 77 5.68 -5.59 -2.92
N ALA A 78 4.58 -5.48 -3.66
CA ALA A 78 3.58 -4.43 -3.47
C ALA A 78 2.94 -4.48 -2.07
N ILE A 79 2.70 -5.68 -1.54
CA ILE A 79 2.12 -5.88 -0.20
C ILE A 79 3.23 -6.01 0.86
N ALA A 80 4.36 -6.62 0.52
CA ALA A 80 5.44 -6.87 1.47
C ALA A 80 6.02 -5.56 2.05
N ILE A 81 6.18 -4.53 1.23
CA ILE A 81 6.74 -3.24 1.68
C ILE A 81 5.79 -2.53 2.67
N PHE A 82 4.47 -2.57 2.42
CA PHE A 82 3.47 -2.07 3.36
C PHE A 82 3.55 -2.82 4.70
N ALA A 83 3.53 -4.15 4.65
CA ALA A 83 3.56 -5.00 5.85
C ALA A 83 4.83 -4.78 6.67
N LEU A 84 5.98 -4.63 6.00
CA LEU A 84 7.27 -4.34 6.65
C LEU A 84 7.21 -3.01 7.42
N GLN A 85 6.77 -1.92 6.77
CA GLN A 85 6.71 -0.62 7.45
C GLN A 85 5.71 -0.60 8.60
N PHE A 86 4.56 -1.23 8.41
CA PHE A 86 3.55 -1.31 9.46
C PHE A 86 4.01 -2.17 10.64
N THR A 87 4.77 -3.24 10.38
CA THR A 87 5.34 -4.08 11.44
C THR A 87 6.39 -3.32 12.24
N TYR A 88 7.28 -2.56 11.58
CA TYR A 88 8.24 -1.72 12.30
C TYR A 88 7.58 -0.61 13.11
N PHE A 89 6.41 -0.11 12.68
CA PHE A 89 5.67 0.86 13.48
C PHE A 89 5.05 0.24 14.74
N LEU A 90 4.63 -1.03 14.68
CA LEU A 90 4.03 -1.74 15.82
C LEU A 90 5.05 -2.40 16.77
N TRP A 91 6.32 -2.43 16.38
CA TRP A 91 7.42 -2.97 17.17
C TRP A 91 7.98 -1.92 18.13
#